data_AF-A0A6J2JQR9-F1
#
_entry.id   AF-A0A6J2JQR9-F1
#
_cell.length_a   1.000
_cell.length_b   1.000
_cell.length_c   1.000
_cell.angle_alpha   90.00
_cell.angle_beta   90.00
_cell.angle_gamma   90.00
#
_symmetry.space_group_name_H-M   'P 1'
#
loop_
_entity.id
_entity.type
_entity.pdbx_description
1 polymer ?
#
loop_
_entity_poly.entity_id
_entity_poly.type
_entity_poly.pdbx_seq_one_letter_code
_entity_poly.pdbx_strand_id
1 'polypeptide(L)'
;MELHCELLLYLDKRRYLGKMKDDCENFLESLTEKTVSKFPSLRCFLEIDVMDVIDVLPSLGELIIKEPLKLQKMCNDVLFACLRSIDVDNYKLVEYSQVVVVLRLKCVPRILCLPNPKRYKGLTYFEGTLLAKSESVSYVYHTVWSCPEDCEDSVNIIHYIPKTPPKCCICRSTMYENSGLRRCGDQVTATFKLKGDYLLRKFYIVDDLIPKLKVGLYYALHAIVGKSIIIWSLEKIKQCKAPMTHPVPRDLDVLYNACNRSPWKFIYCLASSLAVNVCPLNCFIQLKINLLLSLASIKANVLTNSNIIHVLATGFDTRFVGEIMNEAAKLTDKNILIGTSNTDVATALIAGTGGIAAFPLPLHAYNQKQIFSVLSAIESGEIMNETSKTKLKCAVWAHGMDFKKIVMFNVASVFGNVCRGDHGEFSDNIVEYLLQGSIEPSGITEDELRALKDISTYLSIVAGIEVELDKLPETLLRSYFLAARKERPRAVAISSMNSLITVSLTSARLCRRSVVTIEDAIFAIWLHVCGFPEPRFAPEEYLETPMNIRKLNKIMDGFKHWLEQFTGMSNL
;
A
#
# COMPACT_ATOMS: atom_id res chain seq x y z
N MET A 1 -3.15 -39.10 -21.33
CA MET A 1 -3.70 -38.93 -22.69
C MET A 1 -4.92 -38.01 -22.68
N GLU A 2 -5.97 -38.31 -21.91
CA GLU A 2 -7.19 -37.49 -21.84
C GLU A 2 -6.93 -36.00 -21.52
N LEU A 3 -6.18 -35.70 -20.44
CA LEU A 3 -5.81 -34.32 -20.09
C LEU A 3 -4.98 -33.57 -21.16
N HIS A 4 -4.20 -34.29 -21.98
CA HIS A 4 -3.42 -33.65 -23.05
C HIS A 4 -4.34 -33.25 -24.22
N CYS A 5 -5.32 -34.08 -24.54
CA CYS A 5 -6.34 -33.77 -25.54
C CYS A 5 -7.22 -32.60 -25.08
N GLU A 6 -7.62 -32.58 -23.81
CA GLU A 6 -8.36 -31.45 -23.22
C GLU A 6 -7.58 -30.14 -23.30
N LEU A 7 -6.28 -30.16 -22.92
CA LEU A 7 -5.40 -29.00 -23.04
C LEU A 7 -5.29 -28.53 -24.50
N LEU A 8 -5.08 -29.44 -25.45
CA LEU A 8 -5.01 -29.10 -26.87
C LEU A 8 -6.29 -28.45 -27.38
N LEU A 9 -7.46 -29.00 -27.04
CA LEU A 9 -8.76 -28.44 -27.42
C LEU A 9 -8.97 -27.05 -26.82
N TYR A 10 -8.54 -26.83 -25.57
CA TYR A 10 -8.59 -25.52 -24.95
C TYR A 10 -7.68 -24.50 -25.66
N LEU A 11 -6.42 -24.89 -25.92
CA LEU A 11 -5.45 -24.04 -26.60
C LEU A 11 -5.90 -23.70 -28.03
N ASP A 12 -6.54 -24.62 -28.73
CA ASP A 12 -7.10 -24.40 -30.06
C ASP A 12 -8.30 -23.43 -30.04
N LYS A 13 -9.29 -23.69 -29.17
CA LYS A 13 -10.49 -22.85 -29.01
C LYS A 13 -10.14 -21.40 -28.65
N ARG A 14 -9.07 -21.18 -27.88
CA ARG A 14 -8.58 -19.85 -27.49
C ARG A 14 -7.51 -19.29 -28.43
N ARG A 15 -7.24 -19.97 -29.55
CA ARG A 15 -6.26 -19.58 -30.60
C ARG A 15 -4.82 -19.46 -30.12
N TYR A 16 -4.48 -20.07 -28.99
CA TYR A 16 -3.10 -20.12 -28.51
C TYR A 16 -2.20 -20.97 -29.41
N LEU A 17 -2.76 -22.01 -30.06
CA LEU A 17 -2.00 -22.83 -31.03
C LEU A 17 -1.56 -22.03 -32.26
N GLY A 18 -2.38 -21.10 -32.73
CA GLY A 18 -2.00 -20.20 -33.84
C GLY A 18 -0.77 -19.37 -33.48
N LYS A 19 -0.76 -18.77 -32.28
CA LYS A 19 0.41 -18.03 -31.79
C LYS A 19 1.65 -18.92 -31.63
N MET A 20 1.49 -20.14 -31.10
CA MET A 20 2.60 -21.09 -30.99
C MET A 20 3.17 -21.46 -32.36
N LYS A 21 2.30 -21.61 -33.36
CA LYS A 21 2.72 -21.86 -34.75
C LYS A 21 3.53 -20.68 -35.30
N ASP A 22 3.04 -19.44 -35.14
CA ASP A 22 3.74 -18.25 -35.60
C ASP A 22 5.13 -18.12 -34.92
N ASP A 23 5.22 -18.38 -33.62
CA ASP A 23 6.49 -18.38 -32.87
C ASP A 23 7.45 -19.48 -33.38
N CYS A 24 6.93 -20.65 -33.76
CA CYS A 24 7.72 -21.72 -34.36
C CYS A 24 8.20 -21.38 -35.78
N GLU A 25 7.36 -20.79 -36.63
CA GLU A 25 7.72 -20.37 -37.99
C GLU A 25 8.83 -19.31 -37.96
N ASN A 26 8.66 -18.26 -37.14
CA ASN A 26 9.68 -17.23 -36.92
C ASN A 26 11.01 -17.82 -36.44
N PHE A 27 10.95 -18.82 -35.56
CA PHE A 27 12.15 -19.50 -35.07
C PHE A 27 12.83 -20.31 -36.18
N LEU A 28 12.07 -21.08 -36.96
CA LEU A 28 12.60 -21.87 -38.08
C LEU A 28 13.20 -20.99 -39.18
N GLU A 29 12.60 -19.84 -39.47
CA GLU A 29 13.15 -18.84 -40.41
C GLU A 29 14.51 -18.29 -39.93
N SER A 30 14.69 -18.17 -38.60
CA SER A 30 15.95 -17.73 -38.01
C SER A 30 17.05 -18.81 -38.03
N LEU A 31 16.72 -20.07 -38.34
CA LEU A 31 17.66 -21.18 -38.40
C LEU A 31 18.37 -21.25 -39.76
N THR A 32 19.61 -20.77 -39.77
CA THR A 32 20.63 -21.07 -40.78
C THR A 32 21.58 -22.19 -40.31
N GLU A 33 22.33 -22.81 -41.22
CA GLU A 33 23.36 -23.82 -40.89
C GLU A 33 24.34 -23.35 -39.80
N LYS A 34 24.72 -22.05 -39.82
CA LYS A 34 25.63 -21.44 -38.83
C LYS A 34 24.99 -21.19 -37.46
N THR A 35 23.66 -21.16 -37.38
CA THR A 35 22.92 -20.93 -36.13
C THR A 35 22.45 -22.22 -35.50
N VAL A 36 22.23 -23.28 -36.29
CA VAL A 36 21.89 -24.61 -35.75
C VAL A 36 23.00 -25.15 -34.84
N SER A 37 24.26 -24.99 -35.25
CA SER A 37 25.43 -25.38 -34.43
C SER A 37 25.55 -24.61 -33.10
N LYS A 38 24.72 -23.58 -32.90
CA LYS A 38 24.66 -22.78 -31.67
C LYS A 38 23.52 -23.19 -30.73
N PHE A 39 22.75 -24.22 -31.07
CA PHE A 39 21.63 -24.75 -30.27
C PHE A 39 20.70 -23.64 -29.72
N PRO A 40 20.06 -22.83 -30.58
CA PRO A 40 19.23 -21.72 -30.13
C PRO A 40 17.99 -22.23 -29.39
N SER A 41 17.55 -21.48 -28.38
CA SER A 41 16.36 -21.82 -27.59
C SER A 41 15.09 -21.23 -28.20
N LEU A 42 14.04 -22.05 -28.36
CA LEU A 42 12.69 -21.59 -28.69
C LEU A 42 11.92 -21.32 -27.40
N ARG A 43 11.57 -20.05 -27.16
CA ARG A 43 10.85 -19.62 -25.96
C ARG A 43 9.51 -18.99 -26.34
N CYS A 44 8.40 -19.69 -26.09
CA CYS A 44 7.05 -19.19 -26.38
C CYS A 44 6.38 -18.69 -25.09
N PHE A 45 5.77 -17.49 -25.11
CA PHE A 45 5.05 -16.94 -23.96
C PHE A 45 3.57 -17.28 -24.03
N LEU A 46 3.08 -18.03 -23.02
CA LEU A 46 1.69 -18.43 -22.90
C LEU A 46 1.10 -17.86 -21.60
N GLU A 47 0.06 -17.04 -21.74
CA GLU A 47 -0.66 -16.46 -20.60
C GLU A 47 -2.08 -17.01 -20.53
N ILE A 48 -2.38 -17.76 -19.48
CA ILE A 48 -3.64 -18.49 -19.27
C ILE A 48 -4.50 -17.77 -18.23
N ASP A 49 -5.78 -17.55 -18.55
CA ASP A 49 -6.79 -17.15 -17.56
C ASP A 49 -7.28 -18.37 -16.79
N VAL A 50 -7.03 -18.39 -15.46
CA VAL A 50 -7.35 -19.56 -14.62
C VAL A 50 -8.84 -19.69 -14.39
N MET A 51 -9.60 -18.60 -14.31
CA MET A 51 -11.06 -18.69 -14.14
C MET A 51 -11.70 -19.26 -15.39
N ASP A 52 -11.29 -18.81 -16.58
CA ASP A 52 -11.79 -19.35 -17.85
C ASP A 52 -11.50 -20.85 -17.98
N VAL A 53 -10.30 -21.30 -17.60
CA VAL A 53 -9.97 -22.74 -17.60
C VAL A 53 -10.86 -23.51 -16.62
N ILE A 54 -11.07 -23.00 -15.40
CA ILE A 54 -11.92 -23.69 -14.42
C ILE A 54 -13.36 -23.79 -14.91
N ASP A 55 -13.88 -22.73 -15.55
CA ASP A 55 -15.25 -22.68 -16.06
C ASP A 55 -15.48 -23.64 -17.24
N VAL A 56 -14.49 -23.79 -18.13
CA VAL A 56 -14.61 -24.64 -19.32
C VAL A 56 -14.16 -26.09 -19.05
N LEU A 57 -13.08 -26.27 -18.30
CA LEU A 57 -12.42 -27.56 -18.01
C LEU A 57 -11.91 -27.62 -16.55
N PRO A 58 -12.78 -28.00 -15.59
CA PRO A 58 -12.42 -28.05 -14.17
C PRO A 58 -11.24 -28.97 -13.85
N SER A 59 -11.10 -30.10 -14.56
CA SER A 59 -9.99 -31.05 -14.45
C SER A 59 -8.63 -30.39 -14.69
N LEU A 60 -8.55 -29.58 -15.74
CA LEU A 60 -7.35 -28.82 -16.09
C LEU A 60 -7.10 -27.67 -15.10
N GLY A 61 -8.18 -27.04 -14.61
CA GLY A 61 -8.14 -26.05 -13.54
C GLY A 61 -7.50 -26.60 -12.25
N GLU A 62 -7.92 -27.79 -11.83
CA GLU A 62 -7.34 -28.47 -10.67
C GLU A 62 -5.85 -28.80 -10.88
N LEU A 63 -5.48 -29.22 -12.10
CA LEU A 63 -4.09 -29.51 -12.47
C LEU A 63 -3.19 -28.27 -12.37
N ILE A 64 -3.67 -27.10 -12.82
CA ILE A 64 -2.95 -25.81 -12.69
C ILE A 64 -2.57 -25.54 -11.24
N ILE A 65 -3.48 -25.83 -10.31
CA ILE A 65 -3.33 -25.48 -8.90
C ILE A 65 -2.49 -26.52 -8.15
N LYS A 66 -2.76 -27.82 -8.35
CA LYS A 66 -2.09 -28.90 -7.61
C LYS A 66 -0.73 -29.28 -8.20
N GLU A 67 -0.63 -29.40 -9.52
CA GLU A 67 0.56 -29.90 -10.22
C GLU A 67 1.00 -28.96 -11.37
N PRO A 68 1.34 -27.68 -11.08
CA PRO A 68 1.67 -26.71 -12.11
C PRO A 68 2.87 -27.13 -12.99
N LEU A 69 3.88 -27.80 -12.42
CA LEU A 69 5.04 -28.28 -13.19
C LEU A 69 4.69 -29.35 -14.23
N LYS A 70 3.64 -30.14 -13.98
CA LYS A 70 3.16 -31.14 -14.94
C LYS A 70 2.45 -30.47 -16.11
N LEU A 71 1.63 -29.45 -15.84
CA LEU A 71 1.04 -28.62 -16.89
C LEU A 71 2.11 -27.94 -17.74
N GLN A 72 3.15 -27.39 -17.10
CA GLN A 72 4.29 -26.79 -17.79
C GLN A 72 4.95 -27.76 -18.77
N LYS A 73 5.14 -29.02 -18.35
CA LYS A 73 5.65 -30.08 -19.24
C LYS A 73 4.69 -30.36 -20.40
N MET A 74 3.39 -30.47 -20.12
CA MET A 74 2.38 -30.70 -21.16
C MET A 74 2.36 -29.57 -22.21
N CYS A 75 2.50 -28.31 -21.80
CA CYS A 75 2.61 -27.19 -22.72
C CYS A 75 3.89 -27.25 -23.58
N ASN A 76 5.02 -27.67 -23.00
CA ASN A 76 6.26 -27.90 -23.77
C ASN A 76 6.09 -29.03 -24.79
N ASP A 77 5.43 -30.14 -24.41
CA ASP A 77 5.13 -31.25 -25.30
C ASP A 77 4.26 -30.79 -26.49
N VAL A 78 3.25 -29.95 -26.23
CA VAL A 78 2.39 -29.35 -27.27
C VAL A 78 3.20 -28.44 -28.19
N LEU A 79 4.03 -27.55 -27.65
CA LEU A 79 4.85 -26.65 -28.47
C LEU A 79 5.84 -27.43 -29.35
N PHE A 80 6.47 -28.48 -28.81
CA PHE A 80 7.36 -29.34 -29.59
C PHE A 80 6.60 -30.12 -30.67
N ALA A 81 5.38 -30.57 -30.39
CA ALA A 81 4.51 -31.18 -31.39
C ALA A 81 4.12 -30.17 -32.50
N CYS A 82 3.82 -28.93 -32.16
CA CYS A 82 3.59 -27.85 -33.14
C CYS A 82 4.81 -27.65 -34.04
N LEU A 83 6.01 -27.59 -33.46
CA LEU A 83 7.26 -27.48 -34.22
C LEU A 83 7.44 -28.65 -35.20
N ARG A 84 7.15 -29.88 -34.76
CA ARG A 84 7.25 -31.09 -35.61
C ARG A 84 6.19 -31.15 -36.71
N SER A 85 5.06 -30.46 -36.54
CA SER A 85 3.98 -30.43 -37.53
C SER A 85 4.26 -29.49 -38.69
N ILE A 86 5.22 -28.58 -38.54
CA ILE A 86 5.64 -27.65 -39.59
C ILE A 86 6.62 -28.40 -40.51
N ASP A 87 6.24 -28.57 -41.77
CA ASP A 87 6.96 -29.39 -42.76
C ASP A 87 8.18 -28.65 -43.33
N VAL A 88 9.20 -28.49 -42.49
CA VAL A 88 10.47 -27.81 -42.82
C VAL A 88 11.62 -28.71 -42.41
N ASP A 89 12.51 -29.10 -43.35
CA ASP A 89 13.62 -30.03 -43.09
C ASP A 89 14.51 -29.65 -41.89
N ASN A 90 14.58 -28.37 -41.55
CA ASN A 90 15.37 -27.83 -40.44
C ASN A 90 14.91 -28.27 -39.04
N TYR A 91 13.66 -28.73 -38.84
CA TYR A 91 13.20 -29.11 -37.48
C TYR A 91 13.91 -30.35 -36.95
N LYS A 92 14.42 -31.24 -37.82
CA LYS A 92 15.12 -32.48 -37.43
C LYS A 92 16.38 -32.21 -36.60
N LEU A 93 16.88 -30.97 -36.66
CA LEU A 93 18.08 -30.50 -35.97
C LEU A 93 17.77 -29.86 -34.60
N VAL A 94 16.48 -29.80 -34.20
CA VAL A 94 16.05 -29.17 -32.95
C VAL A 94 15.65 -30.24 -31.93
N GLU A 95 16.31 -30.24 -30.79
CA GLU A 95 16.00 -31.12 -29.67
C GLU A 95 14.83 -30.59 -28.83
N TYR A 96 14.11 -31.50 -28.15
CA TYR A 96 13.06 -31.14 -27.19
C TYR A 96 13.58 -30.22 -26.07
N SER A 97 14.85 -30.40 -25.68
CA SER A 97 15.55 -29.61 -24.67
C SER A 97 15.75 -28.14 -25.06
N GLN A 98 15.58 -27.78 -26.34
CA GLN A 98 15.66 -26.39 -26.82
C GLN A 98 14.32 -25.65 -26.70
N VAL A 99 13.23 -26.36 -26.43
CA VAL A 99 11.86 -25.83 -26.49
C VAL A 99 11.29 -25.60 -25.09
N VAL A 100 10.91 -24.36 -24.79
CA VAL A 100 10.33 -23.98 -23.51
C VAL A 100 9.15 -23.04 -23.69
N VAL A 101 8.00 -23.43 -23.14
CA VAL A 101 6.88 -22.50 -22.91
C VAL A 101 7.14 -21.74 -21.62
N VAL A 102 6.95 -20.43 -21.59
CA VAL A 102 6.90 -19.66 -20.35
C VAL A 102 5.45 -19.46 -19.98
N LEU A 103 4.98 -20.20 -18.97
CA LEU A 103 3.62 -20.08 -18.49
C LEU A 103 3.46 -18.86 -17.56
N ARG A 104 2.41 -18.08 -17.83
CA ARG A 104 1.93 -16.98 -16.99
C ARG A 104 0.45 -17.17 -16.69
N LEU A 105 0.03 -16.80 -15.49
CA LEU A 105 -1.37 -16.93 -15.05
C LEU A 105 -2.02 -15.56 -14.89
N LYS A 106 -3.31 -15.48 -15.24
CA LYS A 106 -4.20 -14.35 -15.00
C LYS A 106 -5.42 -14.80 -14.21
N CYS A 107 -5.99 -13.89 -13.43
CA CYS A 107 -7.26 -14.06 -12.72
C CYS A 107 -7.24 -15.27 -11.77
N VAL A 108 -6.13 -15.50 -11.06
CA VAL A 108 -6.04 -16.67 -10.18
C VAL A 108 -6.93 -16.47 -8.95
N PRO A 109 -7.90 -17.37 -8.68
CA PRO A 109 -8.78 -17.22 -7.53
C PRO A 109 -8.03 -17.48 -6.22
N ARG A 110 -8.01 -16.46 -5.35
CA ARG A 110 -7.30 -16.50 -4.05
C ARG A 110 -7.74 -17.64 -3.14
N ILE A 111 -9.02 -18.03 -3.22
CA ILE A 111 -9.63 -19.05 -2.36
C ILE A 111 -9.04 -20.44 -2.65
N LEU A 112 -8.57 -20.69 -3.87
CA LEU A 112 -8.10 -22.02 -4.28
C LEU A 112 -6.59 -22.22 -4.04
N CYS A 113 -5.85 -21.15 -3.73
CA CYS A 113 -4.41 -21.23 -3.47
C CYS A 113 -4.11 -21.22 -1.97
N LEU A 114 -3.27 -22.15 -1.52
CA LEU A 114 -2.86 -22.20 -0.11
C LEU A 114 -1.86 -21.07 0.20
N PRO A 115 -2.06 -20.33 1.31
CA PRO A 115 -1.07 -19.36 1.76
C PRO A 115 0.17 -20.07 2.33
N ASN A 116 1.34 -19.68 1.83
CA ASN A 116 2.66 -19.91 2.47
C ASN A 116 2.93 -21.35 2.98
N PRO A 117 2.89 -22.40 2.14
CA PRO A 117 3.17 -23.74 2.60
C PRO A 117 4.68 -23.94 2.83
N LYS A 118 5.06 -24.51 3.98
CA LYS A 118 6.44 -24.94 4.29
C LYS A 118 6.92 -26.14 3.44
N ARG A 119 6.04 -26.74 2.63
CA ARG A 119 6.31 -27.90 1.77
C ARG A 119 5.65 -27.70 0.40
N TYR A 120 6.24 -28.28 -0.65
CA TYR A 120 5.66 -28.25 -1.99
C TYR A 120 4.28 -28.95 -1.99
N LYS A 121 3.22 -28.19 -2.30
CA LYS A 121 1.84 -28.68 -2.45
C LYS A 121 1.14 -28.12 -3.71
N GLY A 122 1.89 -27.53 -4.64
CA GLY A 122 1.37 -26.89 -5.85
C GLY A 122 1.60 -25.38 -5.88
N LEU A 123 0.63 -24.66 -6.47
CA LEU A 123 0.65 -23.20 -6.62
C LEU A 123 0.41 -22.51 -5.26
N THR A 124 1.32 -21.63 -4.88
CA THR A 124 1.31 -20.88 -3.62
C THR A 124 0.94 -19.43 -3.87
N TYR A 125 0.19 -18.86 -2.91
CA TYR A 125 -0.18 -17.45 -2.89
C TYR A 125 0.64 -16.66 -1.86
N PHE A 126 1.18 -15.52 -2.29
CA PHE A 126 1.74 -14.50 -1.41
C PHE A 126 1.10 -13.14 -1.68
N GLU A 127 0.80 -12.39 -0.63
CA GLU A 127 0.21 -11.05 -0.71
C GLU A 127 1.11 -10.06 0.03
N GLY A 128 1.51 -8.95 -0.60
CA GLY A 128 2.46 -8.03 0.04
C GLY A 128 2.70 -6.71 -0.68
N THR A 129 3.33 -5.78 0.02
CA THR A 129 3.75 -4.47 -0.52
C THR A 129 5.18 -4.57 -1.03
N LEU A 130 5.43 -4.10 -2.25
CA LEU A 130 6.79 -3.99 -2.81
C LEU A 130 7.51 -2.78 -2.21
N LEU A 131 8.60 -3.01 -1.48
CA LEU A 131 9.37 -1.95 -0.81
C LEU A 131 10.55 -1.46 -1.64
N ALA A 132 11.28 -2.39 -2.26
CA ALA A 132 12.49 -2.08 -3.00
C ALA A 132 12.67 -3.04 -4.17
N LYS A 133 13.30 -2.53 -5.22
CA LYS A 133 13.63 -3.24 -6.45
C LYS A 133 15.11 -3.00 -6.74
N SER A 134 15.90 -4.05 -6.90
CA SER A 134 17.32 -3.92 -7.28
C SER A 134 17.48 -3.49 -8.75
N GLU A 135 18.71 -3.15 -9.12
CA GLU A 135 19.09 -3.07 -10.53
C GLU A 135 18.92 -4.42 -11.23
N SER A 136 18.79 -4.37 -12.56
CA SER A 136 18.68 -5.58 -13.39
C SER A 136 20.02 -6.29 -13.44
N VAL A 137 20.01 -7.58 -13.11
CA VAL A 137 21.16 -8.47 -13.19
C VAL A 137 20.83 -9.55 -14.20
N SER A 138 21.79 -9.86 -15.08
CA SER A 138 21.61 -10.93 -16.06
C SER A 138 21.57 -12.30 -15.35
N TYR A 139 20.56 -13.11 -15.63
CA TYR A 139 20.49 -14.50 -15.18
C TYR A 139 20.54 -15.45 -16.38
N VAL A 140 20.97 -16.69 -16.14
CA VAL A 140 21.12 -17.68 -17.21
C VAL A 140 19.90 -18.57 -17.27
N TYR A 141 19.28 -18.68 -18.45
CA TYR A 141 18.13 -19.56 -18.69
C TYR A 141 18.38 -20.62 -19.78
N HIS A 142 19.56 -20.62 -20.40
CA HIS A 142 19.95 -21.62 -21.40
C HIS A 142 21.45 -21.81 -21.37
N THR A 143 21.89 -23.05 -21.15
CA THR A 143 23.28 -23.48 -21.17
C THR A 143 23.42 -24.73 -22.02
N VAL A 144 24.54 -24.81 -22.75
CA VAL A 144 24.90 -25.95 -23.58
C VAL A 144 26.18 -26.54 -23.02
N TRP A 145 26.16 -27.83 -22.73
CA TRP A 145 27.29 -28.56 -22.17
C TRP A 145 27.74 -29.61 -23.18
N SER A 146 29.05 -29.68 -23.42
CA SER A 146 29.65 -30.64 -24.35
C SER A 146 30.64 -31.56 -23.62
N CYS A 147 30.78 -32.78 -24.12
CA CYS A 147 31.79 -33.70 -23.63
C CYS A 147 33.19 -33.25 -24.09
N PRO A 148 34.22 -33.29 -23.24
CA PRO A 148 35.60 -32.98 -23.64
C PRO A 148 36.19 -34.01 -24.63
N GLU A 149 35.68 -35.24 -24.62
CA GLU A 149 36.14 -36.33 -25.48
C GLU A 149 35.36 -36.41 -26.81
N ASP A 150 34.58 -35.37 -27.15
CA ASP A 150 33.77 -35.26 -28.37
C ASP A 150 32.99 -36.54 -28.72
N CYS A 151 32.34 -37.15 -27.72
CA CYS A 151 31.50 -38.33 -27.94
C CYS A 151 30.27 -37.95 -28.79
N GLU A 152 29.88 -38.82 -29.72
CA GLU A 152 28.68 -38.61 -30.56
C GLU A 152 27.43 -38.33 -29.71
N ASP A 153 26.65 -37.32 -30.11
CA ASP A 153 25.39 -36.89 -29.47
C ASP A 153 25.47 -36.57 -27.96
N SER A 154 26.68 -36.30 -27.44
CA SER A 154 26.88 -35.98 -26.02
C SER A 154 26.77 -34.48 -25.72
N VAL A 155 25.68 -33.85 -26.16
CA VAL A 155 25.35 -32.45 -25.83
C VAL A 155 24.20 -32.43 -24.83
N ASN A 156 24.37 -31.65 -23.76
CA ASN A 156 23.33 -31.47 -22.75
C ASN A 156 22.87 -30.01 -22.72
N ILE A 157 21.60 -29.78 -23.05
CA ILE A 157 20.97 -28.47 -22.99
C ILE A 157 20.16 -28.35 -21.70
N ILE A 158 20.49 -27.34 -20.88
CA ILE A 158 19.91 -27.15 -19.55
C ILE A 158 19.49 -25.69 -19.36
N HIS A 159 18.29 -25.47 -18.82
CA HIS A 159 17.72 -24.13 -18.62
C HIS A 159 18.15 -23.41 -17.33
N TYR A 160 19.21 -23.88 -16.69
CA TYR A 160 19.80 -23.30 -15.49
C TYR A 160 21.26 -23.74 -15.37
N ILE A 161 22.04 -23.05 -14.54
CA ILE A 161 23.41 -23.49 -14.21
C ILE A 161 23.33 -24.52 -13.08
N PRO A 162 23.68 -25.80 -13.34
CA PRO A 162 23.72 -26.80 -12.29
C PRO A 162 24.86 -26.52 -11.31
N LYS A 163 24.66 -26.84 -10.03
CA LYS A 163 25.71 -26.68 -8.99
C LYS A 163 26.93 -27.56 -9.25
N THR A 164 26.71 -28.71 -9.90
CA THR A 164 27.75 -29.64 -10.31
C THR A 164 27.61 -29.85 -11.81
N PRO A 165 28.71 -29.78 -12.59
CA PRO A 165 28.66 -30.01 -14.02
C PRO A 165 28.07 -31.41 -14.33
N PRO A 166 27.24 -31.53 -15.39
CA PRO A 166 26.69 -32.80 -15.81
C PRO A 166 27.81 -33.75 -16.27
N LYS A 167 27.52 -35.05 -16.18
CA LYS A 167 28.43 -36.09 -16.70
C LYS A 167 27.94 -36.58 -18.04
N CYS A 168 28.86 -36.89 -18.93
CA CYS A 168 28.55 -37.50 -20.22
C CYS A 168 27.87 -38.86 -20.00
N CYS A 169 26.81 -39.15 -20.76
CA CYS A 169 26.09 -40.42 -20.71
C CYS A 169 26.94 -41.61 -21.19
N ILE A 170 27.89 -41.37 -22.09
CA ILE A 170 28.72 -42.40 -22.72
C ILE A 170 30.00 -42.64 -21.90
N CYS A 171 30.89 -41.65 -21.82
CA CYS A 171 32.21 -41.82 -21.19
C CYS A 171 32.22 -41.49 -19.69
N ARG A 172 31.11 -40.97 -19.13
CA ARG A 172 30.99 -40.52 -17.71
C ARG A 172 31.94 -39.39 -17.29
N SER A 173 32.71 -38.84 -18.23
CA SER A 173 33.54 -37.66 -18.02
C SER A 173 32.70 -36.44 -17.67
N THR A 174 33.28 -35.53 -16.89
CA THR A 174 32.66 -34.26 -16.53
C THR A 174 32.59 -33.36 -17.77
N MET A 175 31.39 -32.88 -18.10
CA MET A 175 31.18 -32.01 -19.26
C MET A 175 31.59 -30.57 -18.95
N TYR A 176 31.97 -29.83 -20.00
CA TYR A 176 32.29 -28.41 -19.88
C TYR A 176 31.17 -27.55 -20.49
N GLU A 177 30.98 -26.34 -19.95
CA GLU A 177 29.97 -25.40 -20.43
C GLU A 177 30.49 -24.59 -21.63
N ASN A 178 29.73 -24.58 -22.72
CA ASN A 178 29.96 -23.67 -23.83
C ASN A 178 29.42 -22.27 -23.49
N SER A 179 30.25 -21.46 -22.85
CA SER A 179 29.90 -20.10 -22.41
C SER A 179 29.44 -19.19 -23.56
N GLY A 180 29.94 -19.39 -24.79
CA GLY A 180 29.53 -18.66 -25.98
C GLY A 180 28.13 -18.99 -26.51
N LEU A 181 27.55 -20.12 -26.09
CA LEU A 181 26.19 -20.57 -26.46
C LEU A 181 25.16 -20.28 -25.35
N ARG A 182 25.62 -19.70 -24.24
CA ARG A 182 24.80 -19.32 -23.12
C ARG A 182 23.81 -18.22 -23.55
N ARG A 183 22.54 -18.37 -23.15
CA ARG A 183 21.56 -17.28 -23.24
C ARG A 183 21.18 -16.80 -21.86
N CYS A 184 21.16 -15.48 -21.74
CA CYS A 184 20.84 -14.77 -20.52
C CYS A 184 19.57 -13.96 -20.69
N GLY A 185 18.81 -13.83 -19.61
CA GLY A 185 17.68 -12.93 -19.47
C GLY A 185 17.94 -11.94 -18.34
N ASP A 186 16.93 -11.15 -18.03
CA ASP A 186 17.01 -10.13 -16.98
C ASP A 186 16.31 -10.60 -15.71
N GLN A 187 16.96 -10.39 -14.56
CA GLN A 187 16.43 -10.71 -13.25
C GLN A 187 16.61 -9.55 -12.29
N VAL A 188 15.60 -9.34 -11.46
CA VAL A 188 15.61 -8.33 -10.41
C VAL A 188 15.26 -8.96 -9.08
N THR A 189 15.95 -8.54 -8.02
CA THR A 189 15.58 -8.88 -6.65
C THR A 189 14.57 -7.87 -6.12
N ALA A 190 13.36 -8.34 -5.84
CA ALA A 190 12.27 -7.54 -5.32
C ALA A 190 12.04 -7.86 -3.83
N THR A 191 12.08 -6.84 -2.98
CA THR A 191 11.89 -6.99 -1.53
C THR A 191 10.46 -6.62 -1.15
N PHE A 192 9.73 -7.58 -0.57
CA PHE A 192 8.33 -7.45 -0.19
C PHE A 192 8.13 -7.53 1.32
N LYS A 193 7.21 -6.71 1.84
CA LYS A 193 6.59 -6.92 3.15
C LYS A 193 5.29 -7.71 2.94
N LEU A 194 5.31 -8.99 3.30
CA LEU A 194 4.14 -9.87 3.17
C LEU A 194 3.14 -9.61 4.29
N LYS A 195 1.86 -9.86 4.02
CA LYS A 195 0.79 -9.79 5.02
C LYS A 195 0.99 -10.86 6.09
N GLY A 196 1.01 -10.46 7.36
CA GLY A 196 1.17 -11.36 8.51
C GLY A 196 2.59 -11.81 8.82
N ASP A 197 3.56 -11.60 7.92
CA ASP A 197 4.97 -11.90 8.19
C ASP A 197 5.65 -10.71 8.89
N TYR A 198 6.43 -10.96 9.94
CA TYR A 198 7.24 -9.93 10.60
C TYR A 198 8.44 -9.50 9.76
N LEU A 199 9.05 -10.42 9.03
CA LEU A 199 10.26 -10.20 8.25
C LEU A 199 9.98 -9.84 6.79
N LEU A 200 10.93 -9.15 6.16
CA LEU A 200 10.92 -8.89 4.73
C LEU A 200 11.33 -10.14 3.96
N ARG A 201 10.66 -10.42 2.84
CA ARG A 201 11.03 -11.51 1.93
C ARG A 201 11.53 -10.97 0.62
N LYS A 202 12.57 -11.62 0.07
CA LYS A 202 13.12 -11.32 -1.24
C LYS A 202 12.62 -12.33 -2.24
N PHE A 203 12.19 -11.84 -3.40
CA PHE A 203 11.74 -12.65 -4.53
C PHE A 203 12.55 -12.29 -5.76
N TYR A 204 12.82 -13.29 -6.59
CA TYR A 204 13.48 -13.09 -7.87
C TYR A 204 12.42 -12.99 -8.97
N ILE A 205 12.37 -11.84 -9.64
CA ILE A 205 11.42 -11.53 -10.70
C ILE A 205 12.20 -11.47 -12.02
N VAL A 206 11.68 -12.13 -13.06
CA VAL A 206 12.40 -12.31 -14.33
C VAL A 206 11.65 -11.71 -15.50
N ASP A 207 12.41 -11.24 -16.49
CA ASP A 207 11.98 -10.84 -17.84
C ASP A 207 10.67 -10.01 -17.88
N ASP A 208 9.59 -10.59 -18.41
CA ASP A 208 8.29 -9.99 -18.69
C ASP A 208 7.55 -9.46 -17.44
N LEU A 209 7.93 -9.93 -16.26
CA LEU A 209 7.35 -9.49 -14.99
C LEU A 209 8.04 -8.24 -14.43
N ILE A 210 9.26 -7.93 -14.87
CA ILE A 210 10.05 -6.79 -14.36
C ILE A 210 9.37 -5.43 -14.64
N PRO A 211 8.81 -5.17 -15.84
CA PRO A 211 8.10 -3.92 -16.13
C PRO A 211 6.80 -3.75 -15.32
N LYS A 212 6.19 -4.84 -14.86
CA LYS A 212 4.94 -4.82 -14.07
C LYS A 212 5.18 -4.33 -12.63
N LEU A 213 6.43 -4.35 -12.15
CA LEU A 213 6.80 -3.91 -10.81
C LEU A 213 6.89 -2.39 -10.70
N LYS A 214 6.11 -1.84 -9.78
CA LYS A 214 6.22 -0.46 -9.27
C LYS A 214 6.25 -0.48 -7.76
N VAL A 215 7.25 0.20 -7.19
CA VAL A 215 7.48 0.30 -5.75
C VAL A 215 6.31 1.02 -5.06
N GLY A 216 5.98 0.59 -3.84
CA GLY A 216 4.87 1.13 -3.04
C GLY A 216 3.49 0.61 -3.42
N LEU A 217 3.40 -0.35 -4.35
CA LEU A 217 2.14 -1.01 -4.68
C LEU A 217 1.99 -2.36 -3.98
N TYR A 218 0.74 -2.76 -3.80
CA TYR A 218 0.35 -4.03 -3.21
C TYR A 218 0.11 -5.07 -4.32
N TYR A 219 0.75 -6.23 -4.20
CA TYR A 219 0.69 -7.29 -5.20
C TYR A 219 0.25 -8.62 -4.61
N ALA A 220 -0.46 -9.39 -5.44
CA ALA A 220 -0.65 -10.81 -5.33
C ALA A 220 0.44 -11.50 -6.18
N LEU A 221 1.18 -12.41 -5.56
CA LEU A 221 2.20 -13.22 -6.22
C LEU A 221 1.73 -14.67 -6.20
N HIS A 222 1.71 -15.29 -7.37
CA HIS A 222 1.46 -16.72 -7.52
C HIS A 222 2.78 -17.39 -7.87
N ALA A 223 3.22 -18.30 -7.01
CA ALA A 223 4.55 -18.87 -7.09
C ALA A 223 4.57 -20.36 -6.80
N ILE A 224 5.60 -21.03 -7.31
CA ILE A 224 5.86 -22.44 -7.07
C ILE A 224 7.06 -22.52 -6.13
N VAL A 225 6.86 -23.16 -4.98
CA VAL A 225 7.86 -23.25 -3.91
C VAL A 225 8.60 -24.58 -4.00
N GLY A 226 9.68 -24.63 -4.78
CA GLY A 226 10.58 -25.79 -4.89
C GLY A 226 11.90 -25.60 -4.13
N LYS A 227 13.02 -26.01 -4.74
CA LYS A 227 14.38 -25.64 -4.26
C LYS A 227 14.62 -24.13 -4.33
N SER A 228 13.99 -23.48 -5.30
CA SER A 228 13.87 -22.03 -5.45
C SER A 228 12.40 -21.66 -5.61
N ILE A 229 12.06 -20.41 -5.29
CA ILE A 229 10.71 -19.87 -5.50
C ILE A 229 10.66 -19.31 -6.92
N ILE A 230 9.80 -19.89 -7.76
CA ILE A 230 9.57 -19.44 -9.14
C ILE A 230 8.24 -18.70 -9.20
N ILE A 231 8.24 -17.47 -9.70
CA ILE A 231 7.03 -16.65 -9.80
C ILE A 231 6.42 -16.83 -11.19
N TRP A 232 5.13 -17.17 -11.19
CA TRP A 232 4.34 -17.41 -12.39
C TRP A 232 3.39 -16.26 -12.72
N SER A 233 2.91 -15.56 -11.69
CA SER A 233 2.05 -14.39 -11.90
C SER A 233 2.29 -13.33 -10.83
N LEU A 234 2.13 -12.08 -11.27
CA LEU A 234 2.27 -10.88 -10.47
C LEU A 234 1.10 -9.96 -10.83
N GLU A 235 0.15 -9.85 -9.90
CA GLU A 235 -1.08 -9.08 -10.10
C GLU A 235 -1.14 -7.92 -9.10
N LYS A 236 -1.36 -6.71 -9.60
CA LYS A 236 -1.57 -5.55 -8.73
C LYS A 236 -2.95 -5.63 -8.09
N ILE A 237 -2.99 -5.56 -6.77
CA ILE A 237 -4.25 -5.50 -6.02
C ILE A 237 -4.71 -4.04 -5.96
N LYS A 238 -5.95 -3.80 -6.36
CA LYS A 238 -6.63 -2.51 -6.24
C LYS A 238 -7.82 -2.68 -5.31
N GLN A 239 -7.98 -1.76 -4.38
CA GLN A 239 -9.18 -1.70 -3.55
C GLN A 239 -10.31 -1.05 -4.36
N CYS A 240 -11.50 -1.64 -4.30
CA CYS A 240 -12.69 -1.11 -4.96
C CYS A 240 -13.40 -0.10 -4.05
N LYS A 241 -14.01 0.92 -4.65
CA LYS A 241 -14.86 1.88 -3.94
C LYS A 241 -16.15 1.18 -3.51
N ALA A 242 -16.57 1.39 -2.27
CA ALA A 242 -17.90 0.97 -1.85
C ALA A 242 -18.96 1.80 -2.61
N PRO A 243 -20.06 1.18 -3.09
CA PRO A 243 -21.14 1.94 -3.71
C PRO A 243 -21.80 2.84 -2.65
N MET A 244 -22.30 4.00 -3.08
CA MET A 244 -22.99 4.93 -2.17
C MET A 244 -24.18 4.33 -1.44
N THR A 245 -24.81 3.30 -2.03
CA THR A 245 -25.94 2.56 -1.48
C THR A 245 -25.54 1.53 -0.42
N HIS A 246 -24.25 1.34 -0.14
CA HIS A 246 -23.79 0.39 0.86
C HIS A 246 -24.32 0.78 2.26
N PRO A 247 -24.87 -0.18 3.03
CA PRO A 247 -25.41 0.11 4.35
C PRO A 247 -24.30 0.53 5.31
N VAL A 248 -24.60 1.51 6.16
CA VAL A 248 -23.74 1.97 7.25
C VAL A 248 -24.07 1.15 8.51
N PRO A 249 -23.10 0.89 9.41
CA PRO A 249 -23.40 0.30 10.71
C PRO A 249 -24.52 1.04 11.44
N ARG A 250 -25.48 0.29 12.01
CA ARG A 250 -26.72 0.87 12.59
C ARG A 250 -26.43 1.91 13.67
N ASP A 251 -25.46 1.63 14.52
CA ASP A 251 -25.09 2.51 15.64
C ASP A 251 -24.61 3.89 15.15
N LEU A 252 -23.93 3.93 14.01
CA LEU A 252 -23.45 5.18 13.41
C LEU A 252 -24.57 5.97 12.72
N ASP A 253 -25.55 5.29 12.14
CA ASP A 253 -26.73 5.96 11.57
C ASP A 253 -27.61 6.56 12.68
N VAL A 254 -27.80 5.82 13.79
CA VAL A 254 -28.46 6.34 14.99
C VAL A 254 -27.70 7.54 15.56
N LEU A 255 -26.37 7.44 15.66
CA LEU A 255 -25.53 8.53 16.14
C LEU A 255 -25.63 9.77 15.23
N TYR A 256 -25.58 9.59 13.91
CA TYR A 256 -25.70 10.69 12.95
C TYR A 256 -27.04 11.41 13.05
N ASN A 257 -28.13 10.67 13.21
CA ASN A 257 -29.46 11.23 13.43
C ASN A 257 -29.57 11.92 14.80
N ALA A 258 -28.98 11.37 15.86
CA ALA A 258 -28.92 12.00 17.19
C ALA A 258 -28.12 13.32 17.19
N CYS A 259 -27.14 13.47 16.29
CA CYS A 259 -26.38 14.70 16.09
C CYS A 259 -27.12 15.76 15.24
N ASN A 260 -28.42 15.59 14.95
CA ASN A 260 -29.19 16.44 14.04
C ASN A 260 -28.51 16.60 12.66
N ARG A 261 -27.73 15.61 12.22
CA ARG A 261 -26.98 15.63 10.95
C ARG A 261 -25.94 16.75 10.81
N SER A 262 -25.58 17.40 11.92
CA SER A 262 -24.55 18.45 11.94
C SER A 262 -23.14 17.83 11.81
N PRO A 263 -22.28 18.32 10.88
CA PRO A 263 -20.98 17.72 10.59
C PRO A 263 -20.04 17.69 11.80
N TRP A 264 -19.83 18.82 12.46
CA TRP A 264 -18.89 18.91 13.57
C TRP A 264 -19.36 18.10 14.79
N LYS A 265 -20.67 18.00 15.06
CA LYS A 265 -21.20 17.21 16.18
C LYS A 265 -20.96 15.73 15.97
N PHE A 266 -21.23 15.27 14.75
CA PHE A 266 -21.05 13.87 14.40
C PHE A 266 -19.57 13.47 14.49
N ILE A 267 -18.67 14.27 13.91
CA ILE A 267 -17.23 14.02 13.96
C ILE A 267 -16.72 14.07 15.40
N TYR A 268 -17.21 15.01 16.22
CA TYR A 268 -16.87 15.09 17.64
C TYR A 268 -17.25 13.81 18.39
N CYS A 269 -18.48 13.30 18.20
CA CYS A 269 -18.94 12.08 18.88
C CYS A 269 -18.24 10.81 18.38
N LEU A 270 -17.92 10.75 17.09
CA LEU A 270 -17.08 9.68 16.55
C LEU A 270 -15.68 9.71 17.18
N ALA A 271 -15.08 10.89 17.27
CA ALA A 271 -13.75 11.07 17.81
C ALA A 271 -13.67 10.78 19.32
N SER A 272 -14.71 11.10 20.10
CA SER A 272 -14.73 10.79 21.54
C SER A 272 -14.69 9.30 21.83
N SER A 273 -15.14 8.47 20.88
CA SER A 273 -15.10 7.00 20.97
C SER A 273 -13.71 6.42 20.73
N LEU A 274 -12.72 7.24 20.34
CA LEU A 274 -11.33 6.82 20.19
C LEU A 274 -10.59 6.83 21.53
N ALA A 275 -9.81 5.78 21.76
CA ALA A 275 -8.91 5.64 22.91
C ALA A 275 -9.61 5.85 24.28
N VAL A 276 -10.85 5.39 24.41
CA VAL A 276 -11.65 5.46 25.65
C VAL A 276 -10.92 4.79 26.81
N ASN A 277 -10.18 3.71 26.54
CA ASN A 277 -9.42 2.97 27.55
C ASN A 277 -8.15 3.69 28.05
N VAL A 278 -7.66 4.70 27.33
CA VAL A 278 -6.42 5.42 27.67
C VAL A 278 -6.71 6.70 28.46
N CYS A 279 -7.78 7.41 28.10
CA CYS A 279 -8.11 8.69 28.69
C CYS A 279 -9.63 8.91 28.71
N PRO A 280 -10.14 9.77 29.61
CA PRO A 280 -11.54 10.14 29.63
C PRO A 280 -12.05 10.60 28.26
N LEU A 281 -13.34 10.37 28.00
CA LEU A 281 -14.01 10.69 26.74
C LEU A 281 -13.75 12.14 26.27
N ASN A 282 -13.70 13.08 27.23
CA ASN A 282 -13.63 14.51 26.97
C ASN A 282 -12.19 15.06 26.84
N CYS A 283 -11.18 14.25 27.13
CA CYS A 283 -9.78 14.66 27.07
C CYS A 283 -9.22 14.55 25.65
N PHE A 284 -8.32 15.46 25.28
CA PHE A 284 -7.59 15.47 24.01
C PHE A 284 -8.47 15.37 22.75
N ILE A 285 -9.70 15.91 22.78
CA ILE A 285 -10.64 15.71 21.69
C ILE A 285 -10.19 16.33 20.37
N GLN A 286 -9.45 17.45 20.40
CA GLN A 286 -8.85 18.03 19.21
C GLN A 286 -7.87 17.06 18.54
N LEU A 287 -7.04 16.36 19.33
CA LEU A 287 -6.15 15.32 18.83
C LEU A 287 -6.96 14.16 18.26
N LYS A 288 -7.95 13.63 19.00
CA LYS A 288 -8.80 12.52 18.55
C LYS A 288 -9.50 12.83 17.22
N ILE A 289 -10.02 14.05 17.05
CA ILE A 289 -10.64 14.51 15.79
C ILE A 289 -9.62 14.50 14.65
N ASN A 290 -8.43 15.07 14.86
CA ASN A 290 -7.40 15.12 13.81
C ASN A 290 -6.89 13.72 13.43
N LEU A 291 -6.79 12.80 14.41
CA LEU A 291 -6.47 11.40 14.14
C LEU A 291 -7.57 10.74 13.29
N LEU A 292 -8.85 10.94 13.63
CA LEU A 292 -9.97 10.42 12.84
C LEU A 292 -9.98 10.95 11.39
N LEU A 293 -9.76 12.26 11.23
CA LEU A 293 -9.68 12.90 9.91
C LEU A 293 -8.48 12.37 9.11
N SER A 294 -7.34 12.16 9.77
CA SER A 294 -6.15 11.55 9.15
C SER A 294 -6.42 10.12 8.69
N LEU A 295 -7.03 9.28 9.54
CA LEU A 295 -7.44 7.92 9.18
C LEU A 295 -8.36 7.88 7.95
N ALA A 296 -9.35 8.77 7.90
CA ALA A 296 -10.24 8.92 6.76
C ALA A 296 -9.49 9.38 5.49
N SER A 297 -8.57 10.33 5.63
CA SER A 297 -7.77 10.87 4.52
C SER A 297 -6.87 9.80 3.88
N ILE A 298 -6.29 8.90 4.67
CA ILE A 298 -5.41 7.83 4.19
C ILE A 298 -6.19 6.86 3.32
N LYS A 299 -7.35 6.39 3.80
CA LYS A 299 -8.21 5.48 3.03
C LYS A 299 -8.73 6.17 1.75
N ALA A 300 -9.07 7.46 1.84
CA ALA A 300 -9.46 8.24 0.66
C ALA A 300 -8.30 8.40 -0.35
N ASN A 301 -7.07 8.64 0.09
CA ASN A 301 -5.90 8.72 -0.80
C ASN A 301 -5.72 7.45 -1.64
N VAL A 302 -5.95 6.27 -1.06
CA VAL A 302 -5.84 4.99 -1.79
C VAL A 302 -6.89 4.86 -2.90
N LEU A 303 -8.10 5.41 -2.71
CA LEU A 303 -9.25 5.23 -3.60
C LEU A 303 -9.49 6.38 -4.58
N THR A 304 -9.34 7.62 -4.12
CA THR A 304 -9.64 8.87 -4.86
C THR A 304 -8.40 9.74 -5.09
N ASN A 305 -7.20 9.31 -4.65
CA ASN A 305 -5.98 10.12 -4.65
C ASN A 305 -6.14 11.48 -3.95
N SER A 306 -7.04 11.60 -2.98
CA SER A 306 -7.16 12.81 -2.15
C SER A 306 -5.90 13.03 -1.31
N ASN A 307 -5.62 14.29 -0.94
CA ASN A 307 -4.48 14.64 -0.10
C ASN A 307 -4.58 13.97 1.28
N ILE A 308 -3.41 13.70 1.88
CA ILE A 308 -3.28 13.07 3.19
C ILE A 308 -3.14 14.15 4.25
N ILE A 309 -3.81 13.96 5.39
CA ILE A 309 -3.65 14.82 6.56
C ILE A 309 -2.56 14.21 7.44
N HIS A 310 -1.45 14.92 7.58
CA HIS A 310 -0.40 14.61 8.54
C HIS A 310 -0.74 15.22 9.91
N VAL A 311 -0.33 14.57 10.99
CA VAL A 311 -0.68 15.00 12.35
C VAL A 311 0.61 15.23 13.14
N LEU A 312 0.77 16.45 13.65
CA LEU A 312 1.82 16.80 14.60
C LEU A 312 1.18 17.22 15.92
N ALA A 313 1.52 16.55 17.02
CA ALA A 313 1.07 16.93 18.36
C ALA A 313 2.23 17.44 19.20
N THR A 314 2.05 18.57 19.89
CA THR A 314 3.10 19.18 20.71
C THR A 314 2.59 19.53 22.09
N GLY A 315 3.34 19.21 23.14
CA GLY A 315 2.98 19.50 24.53
C GLY A 315 4.19 19.41 25.47
N PHE A 316 3.96 19.67 26.76
CA PHE A 316 4.96 19.45 27.80
C PHE A 316 5.14 17.95 28.06
N ASP A 317 4.02 17.24 28.22
CA ASP A 317 3.98 15.78 28.27
C ASP A 317 3.30 15.25 26.99
N THR A 318 3.86 14.18 26.44
CA THR A 318 3.28 13.52 25.26
C THR A 318 3.08 12.02 25.46
N ARG A 319 3.17 11.51 26.71
CA ARG A 319 2.90 10.10 27.01
C ARG A 319 1.49 9.70 26.59
N PHE A 320 0.46 10.37 27.11
CA PHE A 320 -0.94 10.07 26.75
C PHE A 320 -1.23 10.33 25.28
N VAL A 321 -0.61 11.38 24.70
CA VAL A 321 -0.69 11.66 23.26
C VAL A 321 -0.19 10.47 22.44
N GLY A 322 0.97 9.90 22.80
CA GLY A 322 1.55 8.72 22.15
C GLY A 322 0.69 7.47 22.35
N GLU A 323 0.15 7.25 23.54
CA GLU A 323 -0.77 6.13 23.82
C GLU A 323 -2.07 6.24 23.00
N ILE A 324 -2.68 7.43 22.91
CA ILE A 324 -3.87 7.70 22.07
C ILE A 324 -3.55 7.48 20.59
N MET A 325 -2.41 7.97 20.10
CA MET A 325 -1.97 7.73 18.73
C MET A 325 -1.78 6.24 18.44
N ASN A 326 -1.22 5.47 19.38
CA ASN A 326 -1.05 4.03 19.21
C ASN A 326 -2.40 3.29 19.16
N GLU A 327 -3.34 3.63 20.04
CA GLU A 327 -4.69 3.05 19.99
C GLU A 327 -5.43 3.41 18.70
N ALA A 328 -5.37 4.67 18.26
CA ALA A 328 -5.98 5.10 17.00
C ALA A 328 -5.33 4.41 15.78
N ALA A 329 -4.02 4.16 15.82
CA ALA A 329 -3.30 3.50 14.73
C ALA A 329 -3.74 2.04 14.52
N LYS A 330 -4.28 1.37 15.55
CA LYS A 330 -4.85 0.01 15.44
C LYS A 330 -6.06 -0.06 14.51
N LEU A 331 -6.71 1.07 14.22
CA LEU A 331 -7.82 1.14 13.25
C LEU A 331 -7.35 1.05 11.80
N THR A 332 -6.04 1.13 11.54
CA THR A 332 -5.46 0.97 10.21
C THR A 332 -4.92 -0.42 9.97
N ASP A 333 -4.89 -0.84 8.71
CA ASP A 333 -4.32 -2.12 8.31
C ASP A 333 -2.78 -2.14 8.43
N LYS A 334 -2.13 -0.97 8.49
CA LYS A 334 -0.68 -0.82 8.52
C LYS A 334 -0.28 0.33 9.46
N ASN A 335 0.47 -0.02 10.49
CA ASN A 335 1.14 0.92 11.38
C ASN A 335 2.64 0.59 11.40
N ILE A 336 3.48 1.58 11.12
CA ILE A 336 4.95 1.44 11.11
C ILE A 336 5.57 2.50 12.00
N LEU A 337 6.46 2.07 12.87
CA LEU A 337 7.26 2.96 13.69
C LEU A 337 8.57 3.31 12.96
N ILE A 338 8.81 4.61 12.76
CA ILE A 338 10.10 5.12 12.31
C ILE A 338 10.98 5.25 13.56
N GLY A 339 11.80 4.23 13.83
CA GLY A 339 12.75 4.22 14.94
C GLY A 339 14.06 4.94 14.61
N THR A 340 14.84 5.25 15.64
CA THR A 340 16.16 5.92 15.54
C THR A 340 17.20 5.06 14.81
N SER A 341 17.06 3.73 14.86
CA SER A 341 17.95 2.75 14.22
C SER A 341 17.64 2.48 12.74
N ASN A 342 16.58 3.07 12.18
CA ASN A 342 16.23 2.82 10.77
C ASN A 342 17.29 3.47 9.85
N THR A 343 18.03 2.64 9.13
CA THR A 343 19.08 3.10 8.19
C THR A 343 18.49 3.81 6.96
N ASP A 344 17.29 3.40 6.52
CA ASP A 344 16.59 4.01 5.39
C ASP A 344 15.12 4.32 5.72
N VAL A 345 14.83 5.61 5.94
CA VAL A 345 13.48 6.13 6.22
C VAL A 345 12.54 5.90 5.04
N ALA A 346 13.06 5.92 3.82
CA ALA A 346 12.23 5.85 2.62
C ALA A 346 11.53 4.48 2.52
N THR A 347 12.23 3.39 2.84
CA THR A 347 11.62 2.05 2.91
C THR A 347 10.50 1.95 3.95
N ALA A 348 10.65 2.61 5.11
CA ALA A 348 9.63 2.63 6.15
C ALA A 348 8.38 3.40 5.71
N LEU A 349 8.55 4.55 5.06
CA LEU A 349 7.44 5.35 4.51
C LEU A 349 6.70 4.58 3.40
N ILE A 350 7.44 3.91 2.51
CA ILE A 350 6.87 3.06 1.45
C ILE A 350 6.10 1.89 2.05
N ALA A 351 6.65 1.23 3.07
CA ALA A 351 5.99 0.13 3.76
C ALA A 351 4.67 0.57 4.42
N GLY A 352 4.59 1.83 4.86
CA GLY A 352 3.40 2.44 5.46
C GLY A 352 2.31 2.80 4.45
N THR A 353 2.50 2.58 3.15
CA THR A 353 1.53 2.95 2.10
C THR A 353 0.12 2.41 2.39
N GLY A 354 -0.86 3.32 2.45
CA GLY A 354 -2.25 3.04 2.82
C GLY A 354 -2.51 2.95 4.32
N GLY A 355 -1.54 3.35 5.14
CA GLY A 355 -1.64 3.38 6.60
C GLY A 355 -0.82 4.52 7.21
N ILE A 356 -0.33 4.29 8.43
CA ILE A 356 0.34 5.31 9.25
C ILE A 356 1.83 4.99 9.43
N ALA A 357 2.64 6.04 9.37
CA ALA A 357 4.03 6.03 9.82
C ALA A 357 4.14 6.89 11.10
N ALA A 358 4.28 6.23 12.24
CA ALA A 358 4.48 6.88 13.53
C ALA A 358 5.95 7.32 13.65
N PHE A 359 6.17 8.60 13.94
CA PHE A 359 7.46 9.23 14.14
C PHE A 359 7.51 9.85 15.54
N PRO A 360 7.81 9.04 16.58
CA PRO A 360 7.81 9.52 17.95
C PRO A 360 9.01 10.44 18.16
N LEU A 361 8.79 11.65 18.66
CA LEU A 361 9.86 12.60 18.97
C LEU A 361 10.28 12.41 20.44
N PRO A 362 11.53 12.72 20.79
CA PRO A 362 12.12 14.02 20.49
C PRO A 362 13.05 14.03 19.26
N LEU A 363 13.01 15.11 18.47
CA LEU A 363 13.83 15.27 17.24
C LEU A 363 15.33 15.08 17.47
N HIS A 364 15.84 15.42 18.67
CA HIS A 364 17.26 15.28 18.98
C HIS A 364 17.74 13.81 19.05
N ALA A 365 16.82 12.86 19.19
CA ALA A 365 17.15 11.43 19.19
C ALA A 365 17.40 10.87 17.77
N TYR A 366 16.99 11.60 16.73
CA TYR A 366 17.12 11.18 15.34
C TYR A 366 18.28 11.86 14.63
N ASN A 367 18.80 11.18 13.60
CA ASN A 367 19.78 11.77 12.72
C ASN A 367 19.14 12.92 11.90
N GLN A 368 19.84 14.03 11.72
CA GLN A 368 19.39 15.15 10.89
C GLN A 368 18.99 14.71 9.48
N LYS A 369 19.70 13.73 8.90
CA LYS A 369 19.34 13.15 7.59
C LYS A 369 17.97 12.47 7.60
N GLN A 370 17.63 11.75 8.67
CA GLN A 370 16.34 11.06 8.80
C GLN A 370 15.20 12.09 8.89
N ILE A 371 15.37 13.11 9.75
CA ILE A 371 14.39 14.20 9.92
C ILE A 371 14.17 14.93 8.60
N PHE A 372 15.26 15.32 7.92
CA PHE A 372 15.18 16.01 6.63
C PHE A 372 14.46 15.16 5.58
N SER A 373 14.71 13.85 5.54
CA SER A 373 14.05 12.94 4.60
C SER A 373 12.54 12.84 4.85
N VAL A 374 12.11 12.77 6.12
CA VAL A 374 10.68 12.77 6.48
C VAL A 374 10.02 14.10 6.10
N LEU A 375 10.62 15.23 6.48
CA LEU A 375 10.06 16.56 6.21
C LEU A 375 10.00 16.84 4.70
N SER A 376 11.05 16.52 3.96
CA SER A 376 11.08 16.63 2.50
C SER A 376 10.00 15.78 1.83
N ALA A 377 9.77 14.56 2.33
CA ALA A 377 8.72 13.69 1.81
C ALA A 377 7.31 14.24 2.04
N ILE A 378 7.08 14.89 3.19
CA ILE A 378 5.79 15.54 3.51
C ILE A 378 5.59 16.79 2.63
N GLU A 379 6.61 17.63 2.48
CA GLU A 379 6.51 18.89 1.72
C GLU A 379 6.36 18.64 0.21
N SER A 380 7.14 17.72 -0.35
CA SER A 380 7.08 17.40 -1.78
C SER A 380 5.95 16.43 -2.14
N GLY A 381 5.45 15.67 -1.16
CA GLY A 381 4.56 14.53 -1.41
C GLY A 381 5.23 13.36 -2.14
N GLU A 382 6.57 13.37 -2.24
CA GLU A 382 7.36 12.35 -2.92
C GLU A 382 8.46 11.80 -2.00
N ILE A 383 8.61 10.48 -2.01
CA ILE A 383 9.69 9.75 -1.36
C ILE A 383 10.80 9.54 -2.40
N MET A 384 11.97 10.08 -2.10
CA MET A 384 13.18 9.89 -2.90
C MET A 384 13.94 8.65 -2.42
N ASN A 385 14.02 7.63 -3.27
CA ASN A 385 15.02 6.56 -3.16
C ASN A 385 16.20 6.89 -4.08
N GLU A 386 17.36 6.27 -3.83
CA GLU A 386 18.57 6.40 -4.67
C GLU A 386 18.30 6.17 -6.17
N THR A 387 17.30 5.34 -6.51
CA THR A 387 17.00 4.92 -7.88
C THR A 387 15.62 5.33 -8.41
N SER A 388 14.70 5.80 -7.56
CA SER A 388 13.33 6.10 -8.00
C SER A 388 12.58 7.09 -7.10
N LYS A 389 11.65 7.85 -7.70
CA LYS A 389 10.70 8.71 -7.01
C LYS A 389 9.36 7.99 -6.87
N THR A 390 8.82 7.95 -5.65
CA THR A 390 7.50 7.35 -5.37
C THR A 390 6.62 8.35 -4.63
N LYS A 391 5.32 8.39 -4.91
CA LYS A 391 4.42 9.29 -4.18
C LYS A 391 4.22 8.83 -2.74
N LEU A 392 4.23 9.76 -1.79
CA LEU A 392 3.89 9.50 -0.40
C LEU A 392 2.40 9.13 -0.29
N LYS A 393 2.14 7.94 0.26
CA LYS A 393 0.79 7.38 0.41
C LYS A 393 0.49 6.94 1.85
N CYS A 394 1.26 7.42 2.81
CA CYS A 394 1.08 7.15 4.22
C CYS A 394 0.96 8.48 4.97
N ALA A 395 0.22 8.48 6.08
CA ALA A 395 0.21 9.63 6.97
C ALA A 395 1.36 9.51 7.96
N VAL A 396 2.20 10.54 8.04
CA VAL A 396 3.15 10.70 9.13
C VAL A 396 2.42 11.27 10.36
N TRP A 397 2.49 10.55 11.47
CA TRP A 397 2.02 10.99 12.79
C TRP A 397 3.23 11.23 13.68
N ALA A 398 3.38 12.45 14.18
CA ALA A 398 4.48 12.83 15.05
C ALA A 398 3.95 13.45 16.34
N HIS A 399 4.61 13.17 17.46
CA HIS A 399 4.35 13.87 18.71
C HIS A 399 5.68 14.19 19.40
N GLY A 400 5.79 15.32 20.10
CA GLY A 400 7.04 15.68 20.77
C GLY A 400 6.93 16.68 21.91
N MET A 401 7.90 16.57 22.83
CA MET A 401 8.10 17.48 23.96
C MET A 401 8.98 18.67 23.59
N ASP A 402 8.73 19.81 24.23
CA ASP A 402 9.62 20.99 24.34
C ASP A 402 10.43 21.34 23.09
N PHE A 403 9.74 21.88 22.09
CA PHE A 403 10.41 22.54 21.00
C PHE A 403 10.92 23.91 21.46
N LYS A 404 12.22 24.20 21.22
CA LYS A 404 12.63 25.61 21.07
C LYS A 404 11.73 26.22 19.99
N LYS A 405 11.01 27.31 20.29
CA LYS A 405 9.95 27.90 19.44
C LYS A 405 10.26 27.87 17.93
N ILE A 406 11.49 28.18 17.54
CA ILE A 406 11.96 28.24 16.14
C ILE A 406 11.94 26.87 15.43
N VAL A 407 12.35 25.78 16.09
CA VAL A 407 12.36 24.44 15.48
C VAL A 407 10.93 23.92 15.31
N MET A 408 10.03 24.28 16.25
CA MET A 408 8.60 23.98 16.15
C MET A 408 7.99 24.58 14.90
N PHE A 409 8.23 25.88 14.64
CA PHE A 409 7.63 26.56 13.50
C PHE A 409 8.07 25.94 12.16
N ASN A 410 9.32 25.52 12.04
CA ASN A 410 9.83 24.88 10.82
C ASN A 410 9.25 23.48 10.59
N VAL A 411 8.94 22.74 11.64
CA VAL A 411 8.33 21.40 11.51
C VAL A 411 6.82 21.52 11.35
N ALA A 412 6.18 22.39 12.13
CA ALA A 412 4.77 22.72 12.04
C ALA A 412 4.39 23.25 10.64
N SER A 413 5.25 24.07 10.04
CA SER A 413 5.03 24.59 8.69
C SER A 413 5.02 23.50 7.62
N VAL A 414 5.66 22.35 7.85
CA VAL A 414 5.65 21.23 6.89
C VAL A 414 4.39 20.38 7.04
N PHE A 415 3.98 20.08 8.28
CA PHE A 415 2.79 19.26 8.55
C PHE A 415 1.48 19.98 8.19
N GLY A 416 1.43 21.31 8.30
CA GLY A 416 0.27 22.15 7.98
C GLY A 416 -0.91 22.01 8.96
N ASN A 417 -1.04 20.87 9.66
CA ASN A 417 -2.01 20.63 10.72
C ASN A 417 -1.28 20.27 12.03
N VAL A 418 -1.40 21.16 13.01
CA VAL A 418 -0.78 21.01 14.34
C VAL A 418 -1.88 20.82 15.37
N CYS A 419 -1.69 19.87 16.26
CA CYS A 419 -2.59 19.55 17.35
C CYS A 419 -1.98 19.98 18.67
N ARG A 420 -2.84 20.45 19.58
CA ARG A 420 -2.45 20.66 20.97
C ARG A 420 -2.28 19.31 21.67
N GLY A 421 -1.09 19.07 22.20
CA GLY A 421 -0.81 17.97 23.12
C GLY A 421 -1.11 18.36 24.57
N ASP A 422 -0.50 17.67 25.53
CA ASP A 422 -0.74 17.94 26.95
C ASP A 422 0.02 19.17 27.43
N HIS A 423 -0.71 20.17 27.91
CA HIS A 423 -0.15 21.37 28.56
C HIS A 423 -0.47 21.41 30.06
N GLY A 424 -0.96 20.30 30.64
CA GLY A 424 -1.37 20.18 32.03
C GLY A 424 -2.86 20.41 32.28
N GLU A 425 -3.65 20.76 31.26
CA GLU A 425 -5.09 21.09 31.40
C GLU A 425 -5.95 19.91 31.84
N PHE A 426 -5.48 18.68 31.59
CA PHE A 426 -6.24 17.47 31.83
C PHE A 426 -5.69 16.65 33.01
N SER A 427 -4.72 17.17 33.76
CA SER A 427 -4.02 16.43 34.83
C SER A 427 -5.00 15.79 35.81
N ASP A 428 -5.95 16.57 36.31
CA ASP A 428 -6.85 16.13 37.38
C ASP A 428 -7.81 15.05 36.88
N ASN A 429 -8.38 15.24 35.68
CA ASN A 429 -9.28 14.29 35.05
C ASN A 429 -8.57 12.96 34.72
N ILE A 430 -7.30 13.03 34.30
CA ILE A 430 -6.49 11.84 34.01
C ILE A 430 -6.15 11.09 35.29
N VAL A 431 -5.76 11.81 36.35
CA VAL A 431 -5.46 11.20 37.66
C VAL A 431 -6.69 10.50 38.23
N GLU A 432 -7.85 11.17 38.20
CA GLU A 432 -9.12 10.57 38.63
C GLU A 432 -9.43 9.29 37.84
N TYR A 433 -9.29 9.34 36.51
CA TYR A 433 -9.52 8.20 35.63
C TYR A 433 -8.57 7.02 35.91
N LEU A 434 -7.27 7.29 36.13
CA LEU A 434 -6.30 6.26 36.46
C LEU A 434 -6.57 5.62 37.82
N LEU A 435 -6.95 6.43 38.81
CA LEU A 435 -7.32 5.94 40.14
C LEU A 435 -8.58 5.07 40.05
N GLN A 436 -9.60 5.52 39.32
CA GLN A 436 -10.81 4.74 39.09
C GLN A 436 -10.51 3.43 38.38
N GLY A 437 -9.71 3.44 37.31
CA GLY A 437 -9.29 2.24 36.58
C GLY A 437 -8.42 1.28 37.41
N SER A 438 -7.79 1.78 38.49
CA SER A 438 -7.04 0.93 39.43
C SER A 438 -7.95 0.25 40.45
N ILE A 439 -9.09 0.87 40.80
CA ILE A 439 -10.10 0.30 41.71
C ILE A 439 -10.99 -0.68 40.95
N GLU A 440 -11.44 -0.28 39.76
CA GLU A 440 -12.27 -1.07 38.85
C GLU A 440 -11.53 -1.18 37.51
N PRO A 441 -10.75 -2.25 37.28
CA PRO A 441 -10.10 -2.44 35.98
C PRO A 441 -11.19 -2.69 34.94
N SER A 442 -11.56 -1.63 34.21
CA SER A 442 -12.44 -1.72 33.07
C SER A 442 -11.71 -2.52 31.98
N GLY A 443 -12.04 -3.80 31.87
CA GLY A 443 -11.66 -4.59 30.70
C GLY A 443 -12.32 -3.99 29.46
N ILE A 444 -11.66 -4.10 28.31
CA ILE A 444 -12.23 -3.66 27.03
C ILE A 444 -13.54 -4.42 26.82
N THR A 445 -14.65 -3.71 26.81
CA THR A 445 -15.97 -4.34 26.64
C THR A 445 -16.13 -4.86 25.21
N GLU A 446 -16.93 -5.92 25.02
CA GLU A 446 -17.23 -6.42 23.67
C GLU A 446 -17.92 -5.35 22.79
N ASP A 447 -18.69 -4.46 23.43
CA ASP A 447 -19.37 -3.35 22.77
C ASP A 447 -18.39 -2.27 22.29
N GLU A 448 -17.35 -1.96 23.06
CA GLU A 448 -16.26 -1.07 22.60
C GLU A 448 -15.50 -1.65 21.41
N LEU A 449 -15.18 -2.94 21.44
CA LEU A 449 -14.53 -3.62 20.32
C LEU A 449 -15.42 -3.62 19.08
N ARG A 450 -16.73 -3.76 19.24
CA ARG A 450 -17.70 -3.65 18.16
C ARG A 450 -17.75 -2.22 17.61
N ALA A 451 -17.84 -1.21 18.47
CA ALA A 451 -17.86 0.20 18.07
C ALA A 451 -16.61 0.59 17.26
N LEU A 452 -15.42 0.14 17.67
CA LEU A 452 -14.17 0.39 16.93
C LEU A 452 -14.15 -0.32 15.57
N LYS A 453 -14.67 -1.55 15.47
CA LYS A 453 -14.84 -2.27 14.20
C LYS A 453 -15.83 -1.55 13.28
N ASP A 454 -16.92 -1.02 13.84
CA ASP A 454 -17.92 -0.27 13.10
C ASP A 454 -17.34 1.04 12.56
N ILE A 455 -16.54 1.77 13.36
CA ILE A 455 -15.80 2.94 12.89
C ILE A 455 -14.83 2.56 11.76
N SER A 456 -14.04 1.49 11.92
CA SER A 456 -13.10 1.08 10.86
C SER A 456 -13.82 0.72 9.56
N THR A 457 -14.95 0.01 9.66
CA THR A 457 -15.81 -0.36 8.52
C THR A 457 -16.40 0.88 7.87
N TYR A 458 -16.90 1.82 8.68
CA TYR A 458 -17.43 3.10 8.20
C TYR A 458 -16.40 3.91 7.42
N LEU A 459 -15.18 4.03 7.95
CA LEU A 459 -14.09 4.71 7.26
C LEU A 459 -13.78 4.07 5.90
N SER A 460 -13.87 2.73 5.79
CA SER A 460 -13.69 2.02 4.50
C SER A 460 -14.81 2.32 3.50
N ILE A 461 -16.06 2.44 3.96
CA ILE A 461 -17.22 2.77 3.13
C ILE A 461 -17.08 4.20 2.60
N VAL A 462 -16.80 5.12 3.50
CA VAL A 462 -16.76 6.57 3.25
C VAL A 462 -15.57 6.97 2.37
N ALA A 463 -14.46 6.26 2.45
CA ALA A 463 -13.24 6.58 1.71
C ALA A 463 -13.39 6.66 0.18
N GLY A 464 -14.37 5.94 -0.39
CA GLY A 464 -14.61 5.92 -1.84
C GLY A 464 -15.36 7.15 -2.38
N ILE A 465 -15.88 8.00 -1.49
CA ILE A 465 -16.71 9.15 -1.87
C ILE A 465 -15.81 10.28 -2.40
N GLU A 466 -16.08 10.70 -3.63
CA GLU A 466 -15.48 11.88 -4.23
C GLU A 466 -16.21 13.12 -3.73
N VAL A 467 -15.44 14.11 -3.27
CA VAL A 467 -15.94 15.32 -2.65
C VAL A 467 -15.35 16.51 -3.39
N GLU A 468 -16.21 17.45 -3.77
CA GLU A 468 -15.86 18.68 -4.46
C GLU A 468 -15.96 19.88 -3.51
N LEU A 469 -15.08 20.85 -3.70
CA LEU A 469 -15.07 22.11 -2.96
C LEU A 469 -15.95 23.12 -3.68
N ASP A 470 -16.98 23.62 -2.99
CA ASP A 470 -17.84 24.66 -3.52
C ASP A 470 -17.20 26.07 -3.37
N LYS A 471 -17.67 27.03 -4.16
CA LYS A 471 -17.10 28.39 -4.25
C LYS A 471 -17.20 29.17 -2.94
N LEU A 472 -18.29 29.00 -2.20
CA LEU A 472 -18.54 29.71 -0.94
C LEU A 472 -17.53 29.28 0.16
N PRO A 473 -17.41 27.98 0.50
CA PRO A 473 -16.35 27.48 1.38
C PRO A 473 -14.94 27.87 0.92
N GLU A 474 -14.66 27.78 -0.39
CA GLU A 474 -13.35 28.17 -0.93
C GLU A 474 -13.02 29.64 -0.65
N THR A 475 -14.00 30.53 -0.83
CA THR A 475 -13.83 31.96 -0.57
C THR A 475 -13.55 32.22 0.91
N LEU A 476 -14.25 31.53 1.82
CA LEU A 476 -14.02 31.61 3.26
C LEU A 476 -12.60 31.14 3.64
N LEU A 477 -12.17 29.98 3.15
CA LEU A 477 -10.84 29.45 3.46
C LEU A 477 -9.75 30.40 2.98
N ARG A 478 -9.92 30.98 1.79
CA ARG A 478 -8.97 31.96 1.22
C ARG A 478 -8.93 33.26 2.03
N SER A 479 -10.09 33.82 2.41
CA SER A 479 -10.16 35.06 3.19
C SER A 479 -9.53 34.88 4.57
N TYR A 480 -9.85 33.77 5.25
CA TYR A 480 -9.21 33.39 6.51
C TYR A 480 -7.69 33.24 6.37
N PHE A 481 -7.23 32.49 5.36
CA PHE A 481 -5.79 32.27 5.15
C PHE A 481 -5.03 33.58 4.94
N LEU A 482 -5.59 34.53 4.17
CA LEU A 482 -4.99 35.84 3.95
C LEU A 482 -4.95 36.68 5.24
N ALA A 483 -6.02 36.68 6.03
CA ALA A 483 -6.09 37.38 7.30
C ALA A 483 -5.09 36.81 8.32
N ALA A 484 -5.07 35.48 8.51
CA ALA A 484 -4.16 34.81 9.43
C ALA A 484 -2.68 35.00 9.04
N ARG A 485 -2.36 34.96 7.73
CA ARG A 485 -1.01 35.21 7.22
C ARG A 485 -0.57 36.67 7.37
N LYS A 486 -1.50 37.64 7.27
CA LYS A 486 -1.24 39.06 7.50
C LYS A 486 -0.84 39.32 8.95
N GLU A 487 -1.51 38.67 9.90
CA GLU A 487 -1.15 38.80 11.32
C GLU A 487 0.13 38.04 11.67
N ARG A 488 0.31 36.82 11.13
CA ARG A 488 1.48 35.97 11.45
C ARG A 488 2.07 35.28 10.22
N PRO A 489 2.97 35.95 9.48
CA PRO A 489 3.52 35.41 8.24
C PRO A 489 4.42 34.19 8.44
N ARG A 490 5.06 34.03 9.61
CA ARG A 490 5.94 32.89 9.90
C ARG A 490 5.20 31.65 10.42
N ALA A 491 3.97 31.80 10.91
CA ALA A 491 3.23 30.72 11.54
C ALA A 491 2.29 30.01 10.55
N VAL A 492 1.76 30.73 9.56
CA VAL A 492 0.82 30.21 8.55
C VAL A 492 1.55 29.92 7.24
N ALA A 493 1.92 28.65 7.04
CA ALA A 493 2.58 28.18 5.82
C ALA A 493 1.57 27.84 4.70
N ILE A 494 2.04 27.73 3.45
CA ILE A 494 1.19 27.37 2.30
C ILE A 494 0.57 25.97 2.48
N SER A 495 1.30 25.04 3.08
CA SER A 495 0.81 23.73 3.51
C SER A 495 -0.46 23.81 4.36
N SER A 496 -0.61 24.85 5.19
CA SER A 496 -1.79 25.07 6.04
C SER A 496 -3.06 25.24 5.20
N MET A 497 -2.97 25.90 4.04
CA MET A 497 -4.11 26.04 3.12
C MET A 497 -4.51 24.67 2.55
N ASN A 498 -3.53 23.87 2.13
CA ASN A 498 -3.78 22.52 1.64
C ASN A 498 -4.40 21.64 2.74
N SER A 499 -3.92 21.76 3.98
CA SER A 499 -4.47 21.06 5.14
C SER A 499 -5.91 21.49 5.43
N LEU A 500 -6.23 22.78 5.41
CA LEU A 500 -7.59 23.30 5.60
C LEU A 500 -8.58 22.78 4.56
N ILE A 501 -8.19 22.81 3.28
CA ILE A 501 -9.00 22.25 2.18
C ILE A 501 -9.19 20.74 2.41
N THR A 502 -8.11 20.02 2.72
CA THR A 502 -8.16 18.56 2.91
C THR A 502 -9.03 18.17 4.10
N VAL A 503 -8.97 18.91 5.22
CA VAL A 503 -9.83 18.72 6.40
C VAL A 503 -11.30 18.98 6.05
N SER A 504 -11.60 20.03 5.28
CA SER A 504 -12.97 20.33 4.85
C SER A 504 -13.54 19.26 3.92
N LEU A 505 -12.71 18.73 3.01
CA LEU A 505 -13.08 17.62 2.13
C LEU A 505 -13.30 16.33 2.93
N THR A 506 -12.46 16.03 3.91
CA THR A 506 -12.60 14.81 4.73
C THR A 506 -13.76 14.91 5.70
N SER A 507 -14.09 16.08 6.25
CA SER A 507 -15.27 16.26 7.11
C SER A 507 -16.57 16.05 6.33
N ALA A 508 -16.66 16.61 5.12
CA ALA A 508 -17.79 16.38 4.22
C ALA A 508 -17.91 14.90 3.84
N ARG A 509 -16.77 14.25 3.58
CA ARG A 509 -16.70 12.81 3.31
C ARG A 509 -17.24 12.01 4.50
N LEU A 510 -16.77 12.28 5.72
CA LEU A 510 -17.25 11.64 6.95
C LEU A 510 -18.77 11.79 7.14
N CYS A 511 -19.37 12.85 6.63
CA CYS A 511 -20.83 13.05 6.65
C CYS A 511 -21.55 12.44 5.42
N ARG A 512 -20.86 11.65 4.61
CA ARG A 512 -21.34 11.05 3.35
C ARG A 512 -21.87 12.07 2.33
N ARG A 513 -21.30 13.27 2.31
CA ARG A 513 -21.63 14.31 1.32
C ARG A 513 -20.58 14.35 0.20
N SER A 514 -21.03 14.67 -1.01
CA SER A 514 -20.17 14.90 -2.18
C SER A 514 -19.74 16.36 -2.33
N VAL A 515 -20.27 17.28 -1.52
CA VAL A 515 -20.00 18.72 -1.59
C VAL A 515 -19.69 19.25 -0.20
N VAL A 516 -18.64 20.08 -0.12
CA VAL A 516 -18.23 20.79 1.10
C VAL A 516 -19.21 21.92 1.42
N THR A 517 -19.60 22.04 2.69
CA THR A 517 -20.47 23.11 3.19
C THR A 517 -19.67 24.17 3.94
N ILE A 518 -20.29 25.32 4.23
CA ILE A 518 -19.65 26.39 5.03
C ILE A 518 -19.31 25.87 6.43
N GLU A 519 -20.16 25.03 7.02
CA GLU A 519 -19.92 24.42 8.34
C GLU A 519 -18.63 23.58 8.38
N ASP A 520 -18.30 22.87 7.28
CA ASP A 520 -17.05 22.12 7.17
C ASP A 520 -15.83 23.04 7.17
N ALA A 521 -15.92 24.17 6.47
CA ALA A 521 -14.84 25.15 6.40
C ALA A 521 -14.64 25.86 7.74
N ILE A 522 -15.72 26.23 8.44
CA ILE A 522 -15.66 26.77 9.81
C ILE A 522 -15.01 25.75 10.74
N PHE A 523 -15.40 24.48 10.66
CA PHE A 523 -14.83 23.41 11.46
C PHE A 523 -13.33 23.21 11.20
N ALA A 524 -12.90 23.25 9.93
CA ALA A 524 -11.49 23.17 9.57
C ALA A 524 -10.67 24.35 10.13
N ILE A 525 -11.22 25.56 10.04
CA ILE A 525 -10.59 26.78 10.59
C ILE A 525 -10.50 26.68 12.12
N TRP A 526 -11.57 26.25 12.79
CA TRP A 526 -11.59 26.06 14.23
C TRP A 526 -10.50 25.08 14.70
N LEU A 527 -10.38 23.91 14.05
CA LEU A 527 -9.33 22.93 14.36
C LEU A 527 -7.92 23.50 14.17
N HIS A 528 -7.72 24.31 13.13
CA HIS A 528 -6.45 24.95 12.86
C HIS A 528 -6.12 26.00 13.94
N VAL A 529 -7.07 26.85 14.33
CA VAL A 529 -6.89 27.88 15.37
C VAL A 529 -6.63 27.25 16.74
N CYS A 530 -7.34 26.19 17.12
CA CYS A 530 -7.11 25.45 18.37
C CYS A 530 -5.69 24.88 18.45
N GLY A 531 -5.06 24.58 17.31
CA GLY A 531 -3.75 23.95 17.20
C GLY A 531 -2.56 24.90 17.32
N PHE A 532 -2.78 26.21 17.28
CA PHE A 532 -1.68 27.17 17.31
C PHE A 532 -1.07 27.34 18.70
N PRO A 533 0.27 27.47 18.78
CA PRO A 533 0.94 27.86 20.03
C PRO A 533 0.56 29.29 20.40
N GLU A 534 0.51 29.55 21.72
CA GLU A 534 0.14 30.85 22.28
C GLU A 534 1.09 31.99 21.86
N PRO A 535 0.57 33.23 21.68
CA PRO A 535 -0.84 33.63 21.84
C PRO A 535 -1.69 33.16 20.65
N ARG A 536 -3.00 32.93 20.79
CA ARG A 536 -3.85 32.44 19.68
C ARG A 536 -4.54 33.58 18.93
N PHE A 537 -5.09 33.28 17.76
CA PHE A 537 -5.86 34.23 16.95
C PHE A 537 -7.23 34.53 17.56
N ALA A 538 -7.95 33.49 17.96
CA ALA A 538 -9.25 33.62 18.61
C ALA A 538 -9.12 33.61 20.14
N PRO A 539 -10.06 34.25 20.86
CA PRO A 539 -10.18 34.15 22.31
C PRO A 539 -10.26 32.69 22.81
N GLU A 540 -9.66 32.41 23.96
CA GLU A 540 -9.60 31.05 24.55
C GLU A 540 -10.99 30.46 24.82
N GLU A 541 -11.97 31.31 25.16
CA GLU A 541 -13.36 30.94 25.40
C GLU A 541 -14.01 30.16 24.24
N TYR A 542 -13.57 30.41 23.00
CA TYR A 542 -14.09 29.73 21.81
C TYR A 542 -13.29 28.49 21.41
N LEU A 543 -12.14 28.26 22.04
CA LEU A 543 -11.17 27.22 21.68
C LEU A 543 -11.11 26.09 22.70
N GLU A 544 -11.64 26.30 23.90
CA GLU A 544 -11.87 25.21 24.86
C GLU A 544 -12.88 24.22 24.30
N THR A 545 -12.47 22.96 24.26
CA THR A 545 -13.35 21.89 23.81
C THR A 545 -14.29 21.48 24.94
N PRO A 546 -15.59 21.79 24.86
CA PRO A 546 -16.46 21.64 26.00
C PRO A 546 -16.82 20.17 26.22
N MET A 547 -17.07 19.78 27.48
CA MET A 547 -17.53 18.43 27.81
C MET A 547 -18.96 18.09 27.31
N ASN A 548 -19.71 19.06 26.78
CA ASN A 548 -21.12 18.89 26.44
C ASN A 548 -21.41 19.40 25.02
N ILE A 549 -22.07 18.55 24.21
CA ILE A 549 -22.48 18.85 22.82
C ILE A 549 -23.34 20.12 22.72
N ARG A 550 -24.14 20.44 23.75
CA ARG A 550 -24.94 21.69 23.77
C ARG A 550 -24.06 22.93 23.96
N LYS A 551 -23.00 22.83 24.76
CA LYS A 551 -22.01 23.90 24.92
C LYS A 551 -21.17 24.06 23.65
N LEU A 552 -20.88 22.96 22.94
CA LEU A 552 -20.16 23.00 21.66
C LEU A 552 -20.87 23.89 20.63
N ASN A 553 -22.19 23.82 20.51
CA ASN A 553 -22.90 24.69 19.57
C ASN A 553 -22.77 26.17 19.91
N LYS A 554 -22.93 26.53 21.20
CA LYS A 554 -22.78 27.92 21.63
C LYS A 554 -21.37 28.44 21.34
N ILE A 555 -20.36 27.60 21.55
CA ILE A 555 -18.96 27.93 21.25
C ILE A 555 -18.77 28.10 19.73
N MET A 556 -19.30 27.19 18.92
CA MET A 556 -19.20 27.28 17.46
C MET A 556 -19.94 28.49 16.88
N ASP A 557 -21.10 28.83 17.43
CA ASP A 557 -21.86 30.02 17.05
C ASP A 557 -21.12 31.31 17.41
N GLY A 558 -20.50 31.35 18.61
CA GLY A 558 -19.63 32.46 19.01
C GLY A 558 -18.36 32.56 18.15
N PHE A 559 -17.73 31.43 17.85
CA PHE A 559 -16.57 31.34 16.96
C PHE A 559 -16.90 31.81 15.55
N LYS A 560 -18.08 31.46 15.04
CA LYS A 560 -18.58 31.91 13.74
C LYS A 560 -18.70 33.44 13.70
N HIS A 561 -19.27 34.05 14.74
CA HIS A 561 -19.36 35.50 14.83
C HIS A 561 -17.98 36.18 14.88
N TRP A 562 -17.04 35.62 15.64
CA TRP A 562 -15.66 36.08 15.65
C TRP A 562 -15.02 35.96 14.25
N LEU A 563 -15.26 34.85 13.54
CA LEU A 563 -14.70 34.61 12.21
C LEU A 563 -15.23 35.59 11.16
N GLU A 564 -16.51 35.99 11.25
CA GLU A 564 -17.08 37.06 10.42
C GLU A 564 -16.32 38.38 10.61
N GLN A 565 -16.06 38.76 11.87
CA GLN A 565 -15.30 39.96 12.20
C GLN A 565 -13.83 39.87 11.73
N PHE A 566 -13.21 38.70 11.89
CA PHE A 566 -11.81 38.48 11.54
C PHE A 566 -11.57 38.47 10.03
N THR A 567 -12.48 37.87 9.25
CA THR A 567 -12.35 37.74 7.80
C THR A 567 -13.00 38.90 7.04
N GLY A 568 -13.89 39.65 7.68
CA GLY A 568 -14.67 40.73 7.07
C GLY A 568 -15.77 40.25 6.12
N MET A 569 -16.11 38.95 6.13
CA MET A 569 -17.22 38.42 5.35
C MET A 569 -18.52 38.49 6.14
N SER A 570 -19.54 39.14 5.57
CA SER A 570 -20.90 39.16 6.10
C SER A 570 -21.70 37.94 5.60
N ASN A 571 -22.49 37.33 6.50
CA ASN A 571 -23.36 36.16 6.29
C ASN A 571 -22.63 34.80 6.18
N LEU A 572 -21.94 34.39 7.25
CA LEU A 572 -21.45 33.02 7.36
C LEU A 572 -22.55 32.03 7.80
#